data_AF-A0A8T5UJ01-F1
#
_entry.id   AF-A0A8T5UJ01-F1
#
_cell.length_a   1.000
_cell.length_b   1.000
_cell.length_c   1.000
_cell.angle_alpha   90.00
_cell.angle_beta   90.00
_cell.angle_gamma   90.00
#
_symmetry.space_group_name_H-M   'P 1'
#
loop_
_entity.id
_entity.type
_entity.pdbx_description
1 polymer ?
#
loop_
_entity_poly.entity_id
_entity_poly.type
_entity_poly.pdbx_seq_one_letter_code
_entity_poly.pdbx_strand_id
1 'polypeptide(L)'
;MQYKRPRCDYCGTKLFPKNKPFSWRKPDWLFGEIPSHCPDCGKEVSNEKRAQLDEYCTLIYCLWCIGFISFLIVVFVIFSNSNLIK
;
A
#
# COMPACT_ATOMS: atom_id res chain seq x y z
N MET A 1 14.56 10.70 2.08
CA MET A 1 14.39 9.26 2.41
C MET A 1 14.12 8.51 1.11
N GLN A 2 14.97 7.56 0.73
CA GLN A 2 14.77 6.76 -0.49
C GLN A 2 13.75 5.65 -0.17
N TYR A 3 12.54 5.75 -0.71
CA TYR A 3 11.49 4.74 -0.55
C TYR A 3 11.84 3.49 -1.36
N LYS A 4 12.69 2.64 -0.78
CA LYS A 4 13.23 1.45 -1.43
C LYS A 4 12.31 0.28 -1.17
N ARG A 5 11.64 -0.21 -2.21
CA ARG A 5 10.84 -1.44 -2.16
C ARG A 5 11.65 -2.60 -1.54
N PRO A 6 11.15 -3.26 -0.48
CA PRO A 6 11.85 -4.39 0.14
C PRO A 6 12.05 -5.53 -0.86
N ARG A 7 13.23 -6.13 -0.80
CA ARG A 7 13.64 -7.23 -1.66
C ARG A 7 14.06 -8.41 -0.79
N CYS A 8 13.88 -9.61 -1.31
CA CYS A 8 14.37 -10.83 -0.69
C CYS A 8 15.90 -10.83 -0.68
N ASP A 9 16.51 -11.23 0.43
CA ASP A 9 17.97 -11.29 0.58
C ASP A 9 18.61 -12.42 -0.26
N TYR A 10 17.83 -13.44 -0.63
CA TYR A 10 18.34 -14.60 -1.37
C TYR A 10 18.21 -14.48 -2.89
N CYS A 11 17.00 -14.18 -3.39
CA CYS A 11 16.74 -14.09 -4.82
C CYS A 11 16.78 -12.66 -5.35
N GLY A 12 16.82 -11.64 -4.48
CA GLY A 12 16.76 -10.24 -4.87
C GLY A 12 15.41 -9.80 -5.44
N THR A 13 14.43 -10.72 -5.52
CA THR A 13 13.09 -10.41 -6.03
C THR A 13 12.35 -9.51 -5.05
N LYS A 14 11.43 -8.71 -5.57
CA LYS A 14 10.63 -7.80 -4.75
C LYS A 14 9.65 -8.65 -3.92
N LEU A 15 9.68 -8.46 -2.60
CA LEU A 15 8.80 -9.19 -1.68
C LEU A 15 7.33 -8.83 -1.90
N PHE A 16 7.09 -7.61 -2.39
CA PHE A 16 5.76 -7.17 -2.80
C PHE A 16 5.53 -7.42 -4.29
N PRO A 17 4.53 -8.22 -4.67
CA PRO A 17 4.21 -8.45 -6.07
C PRO A 17 3.77 -7.14 -6.71
N LYS A 18 4.40 -6.80 -7.85
CA LYS A 18 4.19 -5.54 -8.59
C LYS A 18 2.74 -5.35 -9.07
N ASN A 19 1.98 -6.46 -9.15
CA ASN A 19 0.71 -6.54 -9.85
C ASN A 19 -0.46 -7.02 -8.98
N LYS A 20 -0.36 -7.01 -7.64
CA LYS A 20 -1.60 -7.14 -6.86
C LYS A 20 -2.31 -5.79 -6.98
N PRO A 21 -3.38 -5.64 -7.77
CA PRO A 21 -4.16 -4.43 -7.72
C PRO A 21 -4.55 -4.21 -6.27
N PHE A 22 -4.59 -2.96 -5.84
CA PHE A 22 -5.25 -2.60 -4.59
C PHE A 22 -6.64 -3.21 -4.64
N SER A 23 -6.81 -4.38 -4.04
CA SER A 23 -8.13 -4.96 -3.90
C SER A 23 -8.87 -3.98 -3.02
N TRP A 24 -9.95 -3.41 -3.56
CA TRP A 24 -10.85 -2.56 -2.78
C TRP A 24 -11.44 -3.30 -1.58
N ARG A 25 -11.40 -4.65 -1.60
CA ARG A 25 -11.54 -5.48 -0.40
C ARG A 25 -10.23 -5.44 0.37
N LYS A 26 -10.32 -4.97 1.62
CA LYS A 26 -9.31 -4.96 2.71
C LYS A 26 -7.91 -5.38 2.23
N PRO A 27 -6.92 -4.47 2.23
CA PRO A 27 -5.59 -4.88 1.82
C PRO A 27 -5.15 -6.06 2.69
N ASP A 28 -4.90 -7.22 2.07
CA ASP A 28 -4.47 -8.43 2.79
C ASP A 28 -3.19 -8.20 3.60
N TRP A 29 -2.44 -7.13 3.33
CA TRP A 29 -1.27 -6.72 4.11
C TRP A 29 -1.59 -5.79 5.30
N LEU A 30 -2.78 -5.17 5.35
CA LEU A 30 -3.23 -4.30 6.43
C LEU A 30 -3.90 -5.11 7.57
N PHE A 31 -4.49 -6.27 7.23
CA PHE A 31 -5.13 -7.19 8.18
C PHE A 31 -4.57 -8.61 8.15
N GLY A 32 -3.75 -8.95 7.16
CA GLY A 32 -3.11 -10.26 7.07
C GLY A 32 -1.63 -10.18 7.43
N GLU A 33 -1.08 -11.34 7.72
CA GLU A 33 0.28 -11.47 8.20
C GLU A 33 1.29 -11.14 7.10
N ILE A 34 2.35 -10.42 7.49
CA ILE A 34 3.52 -10.19 6.63
C ILE A 34 4.01 -11.56 6.13
N PRO A 35 4.27 -11.73 4.82
CA PRO A 35 4.67 -13.02 4.28
C PRO A 35 5.91 -13.55 5.01
N SER A 36 5.75 -14.72 5.65
CA SER A 36 6.83 -15.39 6.36
C SER A 36 7.91 -15.89 5.40
N HIS A 37 7.53 -16.19 4.16
CA HIS A 37 8.36 -16.71 3.08
C HIS A 37 8.23 -15.85 1.83
N CYS A 38 9.32 -15.73 1.07
CA CYS A 38 9.33 -15.04 -0.21
C CYS A 38 8.43 -15.78 -1.21
N PRO A 39 7.52 -15.08 -1.92
CA PRO A 39 6.56 -15.71 -2.82
C PRO A 39 7.20 -16.35 -4.05
N ASP A 40 8.41 -15.91 -4.46
CA ASP A 40 9.09 -16.44 -5.65
C ASP A 40 10.04 -17.60 -5.34
N CYS A 41 10.78 -17.52 -4.24
CA CYS A 41 11.80 -18.52 -3.90
C CYS A 41 11.45 -19.40 -2.70
N GLY A 42 10.35 -19.11 -2.00
CA GLY A 42 9.89 -19.86 -0.84
C GLY A 42 10.78 -19.75 0.40
N LYS A 43 11.87 -18.96 0.37
CA LYS A 43 12.77 -18.81 1.52
C LYS A 43 12.21 -17.85 2.56
N GLU A 44 12.51 -18.13 3.83
CA GLU A 44 12.11 -17.29 4.95
C GLU A 44 12.61 -15.84 4.79
N VAL A 45 11.71 -14.91 5.09
CA VAL A 45 11.98 -13.48 5.07
C VAL A 45 12.52 -13.07 6.44
N SER A 46 13.68 -12.43 6.45
CA SER A 46 14.31 -11.90 7.66
C SER A 46 13.43 -10.85 8.34
N ASN A 47 13.50 -10.76 9.68
CA ASN A 47 12.68 -9.82 10.47
C ASN A 47 12.88 -8.36 10.06
N GLU A 48 14.09 -7.97 9.65
CA GLU A 48 14.38 -6.63 9.14
C GLU A 48 13.57 -6.32 7.88
N LYS A 49 13.49 -7.26 6.94
CA LYS A 49 12.68 -7.08 5.72
C LYS A 49 11.20 -7.05 6.03
N ARG A 50 10.74 -7.78 7.05
CA ARG A 50 9.36 -7.73 7.52
C ARG A 50 9.00 -6.34 8.03
N ALA A 51 9.84 -5.76 8.89
CA ALA A 51 9.66 -4.39 9.39
C ALA A 51 9.66 -3.35 8.24
N GLN A 52 10.56 -3.49 7.27
CA GLN A 52 10.57 -2.62 6.09
C GLN A 52 9.31 -2.79 5.23
N LEU A 53 8.74 -4.00 5.16
CA LEU A 53 7.49 -4.25 4.43
C LEU A 53 6.32 -3.56 5.11
N ASP A 54 6.28 -3.59 6.44
CA ASP A 54 5.24 -2.94 7.25
C ASP A 54 5.24 -1.41 7.09
N GLU A 55 6.43 -0.78 7.16
CA GLU A 55 6.58 0.66 6.92
C GLU A 55 6.19 1.03 5.48
N TYR A 56 6.62 0.22 4.51
CA TYR A 56 6.29 0.41 3.09
C TYR A 56 4.78 0.34 2.86
N CYS A 57 4.12 -0.66 3.43
CA CYS A 57 2.68 -0.86 3.44
C CYS A 57 1.96 0.36 4.04
N THR A 58 2.35 0.79 5.24
CA THR A 58 1.77 1.96 5.91
C THR A 58 1.86 3.21 5.05
N LEU A 59 3.00 3.45 4.42
CA LEU A 59 3.18 4.58 3.50
C LEU A 59 2.24 4.52 2.29
N ILE A 60 2.04 3.34 1.72
CA ILE A 60 1.06 3.13 0.65
C ILE A 60 -0.36 3.45 1.13
N TYR A 61 -0.75 3.01 2.33
CA TYR A 61 -2.06 3.29 2.89
C TYR A 61 -2.28 4.80 3.01
N CYS A 62 -1.32 5.52 3.59
CA CYS A 62 -1.37 6.96 3.74
C CYS A 62 -1.57 7.67 2.39
N LEU A 63 -0.83 7.28 1.36
CA LEU A 63 -0.98 7.85 0.01
C LEU A 63 -2.37 7.61 -0.57
N TRP A 64 -2.94 6.43 -0.35
CA TRP A 64 -4.28 6.09 -0.81
C TRP A 64 -5.36 6.90 -0.07
N CYS A 65 -5.25 7.00 1.26
CA CYS A 65 -6.15 7.82 2.08
C CYS A 65 -6.11 9.30 1.68
N ILE A 66 -4.91 9.86 1.45
CA ILE A 66 -4.76 11.25 1.00
C ILE A 66 -5.49 11.43 -0.34
N GLY A 67 -5.27 10.54 -1.30
CA GLY A 67 -5.95 10.60 -2.59
C GLY A 67 -7.48 10.51 -2.47
N PHE A 68 -7.99 9.62 -1.62
CA PHE A 68 -9.41 9.48 -1.36
C PHE A 68 -10.02 10.72 -0.69
N ILE A 69 -9.35 11.29 0.32
CA ILE A 69 -9.78 12.51 1.00
C ILE A 69 -9.80 13.69 0.02
N SER A 70 -8.76 13.86 -0.80
CA SER A 70 -8.71 14.89 -1.83
C SER A 70 -9.87 14.76 -2.83
N PHE A 71 -10.21 13.53 -3.24
CA PHE A 71 -11.35 13.27 -4.12
C PHE A 71 -12.68 13.67 -3.46
N LEU A 72 -12.91 13.31 -2.20
CA LEU A 72 -14.12 13.68 -1.47
C LEU A 72 -14.26 15.20 -1.32
N ILE A 73 -13.16 15.92 -1.05
CA ILE A 73 -13.16 17.38 -0.96
C ILE A 73 -13.59 18.00 -2.30
N VAL A 74 -13.05 17.52 -3.42
CA VAL A 74 -13.41 18.02 -4.76
C VAL A 74 -14.90 17.79 -5.05
N VAL A 75 -15.42 16.59 -4.77
CA VAL A 75 -16.84 16.27 -4.96
C VAL A 75 -17.73 17.17 -4.09
N PHE A 76 -17.34 17.39 -2.83
CA PHE A 76 -18.06 18.27 -1.92
C PHE A 76 -18.09 19.72 -2.42
N VAL A 77 -16.96 20.25 -2.87
CA VAL A 77 -16.87 21.63 -3.41
C VAL A 77 -17.76 21.78 -4.64
N ILE A 78 -17.75 20.83 -5.57
CA ILE A 78 -18.62 20.86 -6.76
C ILE A 78 -20.11 20.87 -6.35
N PHE A 79 -20.48 20.02 -5.39
CA PHE A 79 -21.85 19.95 -4.88
C PHE A 79 -22.28 21.25 -4.19
N SER A 80 -21.43 21.86 -3.36
CA SER A 80 -21.72 23.14 -2.70
C SER A 80 -21.93 24.27 -3.71
N ASN A 81 -21.08 24.38 -4.74
CA ASN A 81 -21.25 25.38 -5.80
C ASN A 81 -22.54 25.16 -6.59
N SER A 82 -22.92 23.90 -6.84
CA SER A 82 -24.14 23.57 -7.58
C SER A 82 -25.42 23.95 -6.82
N ASN A 83 -25.40 23.89 -5.48
CA ASN A 83 -26.52 24.31 -4.64
C ASN A 83 -26.57 25.82 -4.43
N LEU A 84 -25.44 26.53 -4.55
CA LEU A 84 -25.41 28.00 -4.47
C LEU A 84 -25.94 28.70 -5.73
N ILE A 85 -25.99 28.01 -6.87
CA ILE A 85 -26.44 28.56 -8.16
C ILE A 85 -27.95 28.32 -8.40
N LYS A 86 -28.59 27.48 -7.57
CA LYS A 86 -30.05 27.28 -7.57
C LYS A 86 -30.72 28.22 -6.58
#